data_AF-A0A968P6C5-F1
#
_entry.id   AF-A0A968P6C5-F1
#
_cell.length_a   1.000
_cell.length_b   1.000
_cell.length_c   1.000
_cell.angle_alpha   90.00
_cell.angle_beta   90.00
_cell.angle_gamma   90.00
#
_symmetry.space_group_name_H-M   'P 1'
#
loop_
_entity.id
_entity.type
_entity.pdbx_description
1 polymer ?
#
loop_
_entity_poly.entity_id
_entity_poly.type
_entity_poly.pdbx_seq_one_letter_code
_entity_poly.pdbx_strand_id
1 'polypeptide(L)'
;MPSITPRPPRRPPALVAATATAVVLAVVLAVALAGCQPEDPLAKVQQVRSKYTVKLNSWHIVNDEAAADADLGGVTAPGEAAPVETGPSRKTILFDVLIAFSGDQPLPGITLDVTQADPFEKEKDHRRHWIDTSKFVKGSLEAITFELGGFDFADGDVFSVDLLPYVSEQNRSEYRELAEAVR
;
A
#
# COMPACT_ATOMS: atom_id res chain seq x y z
N MET A 1 -42.15 9.81 97.10
CA MET A 1 -41.85 8.47 96.56
C MET A 1 -41.67 8.61 95.05
N PRO A 2 -40.45 8.48 94.51
CA PRO A 2 -40.23 8.66 93.07
C PRO A 2 -40.56 7.38 92.29
N SER A 3 -41.44 7.52 91.30
CA SER A 3 -41.89 6.48 90.38
C SER A 3 -40.79 6.14 89.36
N ILE A 4 -40.44 4.85 89.26
CA ILE A 4 -39.47 4.32 88.30
C ILE A 4 -40.22 3.87 87.05
N THR A 5 -40.02 4.56 85.92
CA THR A 5 -40.58 4.19 84.62
C THR A 5 -39.65 3.20 83.91
N PRO A 6 -40.15 2.07 83.37
CA PRO A 6 -39.31 1.09 82.69
C PRO A 6 -38.89 1.56 81.29
N ARG A 7 -37.63 1.29 80.95
CA ARG A 7 -36.99 1.65 79.68
C ARG A 7 -37.30 0.60 78.60
N PRO A 8 -37.66 0.98 77.35
CA PRO A 8 -37.95 0.02 76.29
C PRO A 8 -36.67 -0.66 75.73
N PRO A 9 -36.81 -1.87 75.16
CA PRO A 9 -35.69 -2.66 74.65
C PRO A 9 -35.08 -2.07 73.37
N ARG A 10 -33.74 -2.08 73.30
CA ARG A 10 -32.96 -1.69 72.12
C ARG A 10 -33.09 -2.76 71.03
N ARG A 11 -33.51 -2.37 69.82
CA ARG A 11 -33.38 -3.19 68.60
C ARG A 11 -31.93 -3.16 68.09
N PRO A 12 -31.37 -4.28 67.62
CA PRO A 12 -30.08 -4.29 66.92
C PRO A 12 -30.21 -3.73 65.49
N PRO A 13 -29.13 -3.16 64.93
CA PRO A 13 -29.10 -2.63 63.57
C PRO A 13 -29.14 -3.76 62.53
N ALA A 14 -30.03 -3.61 61.54
CA ALA A 14 -30.04 -4.46 60.35
C ALA A 14 -28.77 -4.19 59.51
N LEU A 15 -28.06 -5.26 59.17
CA LEU A 15 -27.00 -5.31 58.18
C LEU A 15 -27.46 -4.67 56.86
N VAL A 16 -26.81 -3.58 56.45
CA VAL A 16 -26.85 -3.08 55.07
C VAL A 16 -25.40 -2.98 54.60
N ALA A 17 -24.81 -4.11 54.21
CA ALA A 17 -23.44 -4.18 53.71
C ALA A 17 -23.31 -5.37 52.75
N ALA A 18 -23.98 -5.32 51.60
CA ALA A 18 -23.86 -6.39 50.60
C ALA A 18 -24.05 -5.96 49.14
N THR A 19 -23.93 -4.67 48.80
CA THR A 19 -24.21 -4.19 47.42
C THR A 19 -23.21 -3.18 46.86
N ALA A 20 -22.04 -3.00 47.48
CA ALA A 20 -21.00 -2.10 46.92
C ALA A 20 -19.89 -2.85 46.14
N THR A 21 -19.63 -4.12 46.45
CA THR A 21 -18.46 -4.84 45.92
C THR A 21 -18.66 -5.40 44.50
N ALA A 22 -19.90 -5.72 44.13
CA ALA A 22 -20.20 -6.33 42.82
C ALA A 22 -20.08 -5.34 41.65
N VAL A 23 -20.40 -4.06 41.86
CA VAL A 23 -20.37 -3.03 40.81
C VAL A 23 -18.93 -2.64 40.46
N VAL A 24 -18.05 -2.53 41.47
CA VAL A 24 -16.63 -2.17 41.26
C VAL A 24 -15.90 -3.25 40.46
N LEU A 25 -16.16 -4.53 40.74
CA LEU A 25 -15.53 -5.64 40.02
C LEU A 25 -15.97 -5.70 38.54
N ALA A 26 -17.25 -5.43 38.26
CA ALA A 26 -17.77 -5.39 36.89
C ALA A 26 -17.18 -4.23 36.07
N VAL A 27 -16.97 -3.06 36.67
CA VAL A 27 -16.35 -1.91 36.00
C VAL A 27 -14.87 -2.16 35.70
N VAL A 28 -14.11 -2.77 36.63
CA VAL A 28 -12.69 -3.12 36.40
C VAL A 28 -12.55 -4.17 35.29
N LEU A 29 -13.44 -5.16 35.23
CA LEU A 29 -13.42 -6.18 34.18
C LEU A 29 -13.80 -5.60 32.81
N ALA A 30 -14.75 -4.68 32.74
CA ALA A 30 -15.14 -4.00 31.51
C ALA A 30 -14.01 -3.09 30.97
N VAL A 31 -13.27 -2.41 31.84
CA VAL A 31 -12.10 -1.58 31.45
C VAL A 31 -10.93 -2.46 31.00
N ALA A 32 -10.70 -3.62 31.63
CA ALA A 32 -9.67 -4.57 31.20
C ALA A 32 -9.98 -5.19 29.83
N LEU A 33 -11.26 -5.45 29.52
CA LEU A 33 -11.69 -5.94 28.22
C LEU A 33 -11.70 -4.85 27.13
N ALA A 34 -11.97 -3.58 27.49
CA ALA A 34 -11.87 -2.46 26.56
C ALA A 34 -10.41 -2.10 26.21
N GLY A 35 -9.44 -2.41 27.08
CA GLY A 35 -8.01 -2.21 26.82
C GLY A 35 -7.38 -3.22 25.84
N CYS A 36 -8.09 -4.28 25.47
CA CYS A 36 -7.66 -5.27 24.49
C CYS A 36 -8.36 -5.10 23.15
N GLN A 37 -8.68 -3.86 22.74
CA GLN A 37 -9.04 -3.64 21.34
C GLN A 37 -7.78 -3.87 20.49
N PRO A 38 -7.80 -4.81 19.53
CA PRO A 38 -6.69 -4.97 18.61
C PRO A 38 -6.46 -3.61 17.95
N GLU A 39 -5.25 -3.06 18.07
CA GLU A 39 -4.85 -1.87 17.33
C GLU A 39 -5.25 -2.10 15.87
N ASP A 40 -6.02 -1.17 15.31
CA ASP A 40 -6.48 -1.28 13.94
C ASP A 40 -5.26 -1.40 13.02
N PRO A 41 -5.04 -2.56 12.37
CA PRO A 41 -3.88 -2.78 11.53
C PRO A 41 -3.83 -1.75 10.39
N LEU A 42 -4.98 -1.23 9.94
CA LEU A 42 -5.04 -0.16 8.95
C LEU A 42 -4.46 1.15 9.47
N ALA A 43 -4.80 1.56 10.69
CA ALA A 43 -4.27 2.78 11.30
C ALA A 43 -2.75 2.72 11.46
N LYS A 44 -2.21 1.56 11.87
CA LYS A 44 -0.77 1.33 11.99
C LYS A 44 -0.07 1.41 10.64
N VAL A 45 -0.64 0.81 9.59
CA VAL A 45 -0.12 0.90 8.23
C VAL A 45 -0.14 2.34 7.72
N GLN A 46 -1.22 3.11 7.94
CA GLN A 46 -1.28 4.51 7.55
C GLN A 46 -0.23 5.37 8.27
N GLN A 47 0.03 5.11 9.55
CA GLN A 47 1.07 5.80 10.30
C GLN A 47 2.48 5.49 9.78
N VAL A 48 2.74 4.24 9.36
CA VAL A 48 4.03 3.89 8.73
C VAL A 48 4.15 4.55 7.36
N ARG A 49 3.07 4.58 6.57
CA ARG A 49 3.02 5.19 5.22
C ARG A 49 3.40 6.66 5.21
N SER A 50 2.99 7.45 6.21
CA SER A 50 3.37 8.87 6.27
C SER A 50 4.88 9.10 6.43
N LYS A 51 5.64 8.06 6.76
CA LYS A 51 7.11 8.09 6.89
C LYS A 51 7.85 7.69 5.60
N TYR A 52 7.12 7.30 4.55
CA TYR A 52 7.66 7.00 3.22
C TYR A 52 7.41 8.16 2.28
N THR A 53 8.43 8.51 1.52
CA THR A 53 8.28 9.38 0.36
C THR A 53 8.70 8.59 -0.86
N VAL A 54 7.73 8.31 -1.74
CA VAL A 54 7.98 7.68 -3.02
C VAL A 54 7.75 8.72 -4.09
N LYS A 55 8.70 8.87 -5.00
CA LYS A 55 8.61 9.81 -6.11
C LYS A 55 9.04 9.10 -7.38
N LEU A 56 8.21 9.23 -8.41
CA LEU A 56 8.65 8.93 -9.77
C LEU A 56 9.67 10.01 -10.17
N ASN A 57 10.90 9.60 -10.46
CA ASN A 57 11.96 10.51 -10.86
C ASN A 57 11.87 10.81 -12.35
N SER A 58 11.87 9.77 -13.17
CA SER A 58 11.67 9.85 -14.61
C SER A 58 11.05 8.57 -15.14
N TRP A 59 10.50 8.64 -16.34
CA TRP A 59 10.12 7.47 -17.11
C TRP A 59 10.35 7.74 -18.59
N HIS A 60 10.66 6.69 -19.35
CA HIS A 60 11.02 6.80 -20.76
C HIS A 60 10.42 5.63 -21.54
N ILE A 61 9.85 5.92 -22.71
CA ILE A 61 9.38 4.90 -23.64
C ILE A 61 10.54 4.53 -24.56
N VAL A 62 10.82 3.23 -24.66
CA VAL A 62 11.82 2.65 -25.55
C VAL A 62 11.12 1.70 -26.52
N ASN A 63 11.52 1.74 -27.79
CA ASN A 63 11.03 0.79 -28.77
C ASN A 63 11.64 -0.59 -28.49
N ASP A 64 10.83 -1.64 -28.52
CA ASP A 64 11.31 -3.03 -28.33
C ASP A 64 12.22 -3.51 -29.49
N GLU A 65 12.42 -2.71 -30.53
CA GLU A 65 13.19 -3.06 -31.74
C GLU A 65 14.71 -3.23 -31.52
N ALA A 66 15.26 -2.96 -30.34
CA ALA A 66 16.72 -2.89 -30.13
C ALA A 66 17.46 -4.22 -29.85
N ALA A 67 16.84 -5.38 -30.06
CA ALA A 67 17.53 -6.69 -29.88
C ALA A 67 17.61 -7.57 -31.14
N ALA A 68 17.19 -7.08 -32.30
CA ALA A 68 17.42 -7.73 -33.58
C ALA A 68 18.21 -6.80 -34.50
N ASP A 69 19.39 -7.25 -34.93
CA ASP A 69 20.18 -6.71 -36.03
C ASP A 69 21.02 -5.45 -35.77
N ALA A 70 22.03 -5.62 -34.90
CA ALA A 70 23.34 -5.02 -35.14
C ALA A 70 24.14 -5.88 -36.15
N ASP A 71 23.57 -6.18 -37.31
CA ASP A 71 24.34 -6.64 -38.48
C ASP A 71 23.56 -6.33 -39.76
N LEU A 72 24.04 -5.34 -40.52
CA LEU A 72 24.52 -5.53 -41.89
C LEU A 72 24.62 -4.14 -42.54
N GLY A 73 25.86 -3.73 -42.79
CA GLY A 73 26.18 -2.57 -43.62
C GLY A 73 25.48 -2.67 -44.98
N GLY A 74 24.54 -1.77 -45.22
CA GLY A 74 23.87 -1.61 -46.51
C GLY A 74 23.85 -0.14 -46.90
N VAL A 75 24.66 0.21 -47.90
CA VAL A 75 24.62 1.51 -48.58
C VAL A 75 23.30 1.60 -49.35
N THR A 76 22.43 2.56 -49.02
CA THR A 76 21.18 2.79 -49.76
C THR A 76 21.15 4.19 -50.38
N ALA A 77 20.89 4.23 -51.69
CA ALA A 77 20.77 5.40 -52.54
C ALA A 77 19.54 6.28 -52.20
N PRO A 78 19.50 7.57 -52.63
CA PRO A 78 18.39 8.46 -52.34
C PRO A 78 17.21 8.13 -53.27
N GLY A 79 16.23 7.38 -52.77
CA GLY A 79 14.97 7.09 -53.44
C GLY A 79 13.82 7.23 -52.46
N GLU A 80 12.86 8.08 -52.82
CA GLU A 80 11.50 8.27 -52.31
C GLU A 80 11.15 7.50 -51.00
N ALA A 81 11.09 8.22 -49.88
CA ALA A 81 10.65 7.65 -48.61
C ALA A 81 9.16 7.26 -48.71
N ALA A 82 8.88 5.96 -48.75
CA ALA A 82 7.53 5.44 -48.55
C ALA A 82 6.98 5.90 -47.18
N PRO A 83 5.67 6.17 -47.05
CA PRO A 83 5.07 6.53 -45.78
C PRO A 83 5.34 5.43 -44.76
N VAL A 84 6.04 5.79 -43.69
CA VAL A 84 6.30 4.90 -42.55
C VAL A 84 4.94 4.50 -41.98
N GLU A 85 4.61 3.20 -42.00
CA GLU A 85 3.35 2.72 -41.42
C GLU A 85 3.32 3.06 -39.93
N THR A 86 2.45 4.00 -39.56
CA THR A 86 2.17 4.42 -38.19
C THR A 86 1.24 3.41 -37.50
N GLY A 87 1.62 2.13 -37.53
CA GLY A 87 0.92 1.07 -36.82
C GLY A 87 1.23 1.07 -35.32
N PRO A 88 0.38 0.44 -34.48
CA PRO A 88 0.73 0.21 -33.09
C PRO A 88 2.06 -0.55 -33.01
N SER A 89 2.96 -0.06 -32.17
CA SER A 89 4.28 -0.66 -32.00
C SER A 89 4.48 -1.06 -30.54
N ARG A 90 5.17 -2.19 -30.35
CA ARG A 90 5.44 -2.73 -29.03
C ARG A 90 6.50 -1.88 -28.34
N LYS A 91 6.18 -1.37 -27.15
CA LYS A 91 7.09 -0.52 -26.37
C LYS A 91 7.37 -1.12 -25.01
N THR A 92 8.55 -0.78 -24.50
CA THR A 92 8.95 -0.96 -23.10
C THR A 92 9.05 0.39 -22.43
N ILE A 93 8.56 0.47 -21.20
CA ILE A 93 8.65 1.66 -20.38
C ILE A 93 9.69 1.41 -19.29
N LEU A 94 10.70 2.26 -19.26
CA LEU A 94 11.68 2.34 -18.19
C LEU A 94 11.16 3.29 -17.12
N PHE A 95 11.07 2.82 -15.88
CA PHE A 95 10.73 3.64 -14.72
C PHE A 95 11.94 3.83 -13.83
N ASP A 96 12.18 5.08 -13.42
CA ASP A 96 13.12 5.41 -12.35
C ASP A 96 12.34 5.95 -11.14
N VAL A 97 12.37 5.20 -10.04
CA VAL A 97 11.62 5.50 -8.82
C VAL A 97 12.59 5.76 -7.68
N LEU A 98 12.43 6.93 -7.04
CA LEU A 98 13.15 7.30 -5.83
C LEU A 98 12.30 6.96 -4.61
N ILE A 99 12.87 6.15 -3.72
CA ILE A 99 12.23 5.75 -2.47
C ILE A 99 13.08 6.28 -1.31
N ALA A 100 12.50 7.20 -0.53
CA ALA A 100 13.08 7.69 0.71
C ALA A 100 12.30 7.14 1.90
N PHE A 101 13.01 6.55 2.86
CA PHE A 101 12.41 5.96 4.05
C PHE A 101 12.92 6.61 5.32
N SER A 102 12.00 7.17 6.12
CA SER A 102 12.34 7.84 7.40
C SER A 102 11.77 7.16 8.64
N GLY A 103 11.03 6.07 8.48
CA GLY A 103 10.38 5.36 9.57
C GLY A 103 11.25 4.36 10.31
N ASP A 104 10.67 3.77 11.34
CA ASP A 104 11.36 2.82 12.22
C ASP A 104 11.18 1.36 11.77
N GLN A 105 10.19 1.09 10.91
CA GLN A 105 9.91 -0.24 10.35
C GLN A 105 9.76 -0.16 8.83
N PRO A 106 10.44 -1.06 8.07
CA PRO A 106 10.29 -1.12 6.64
C PRO A 106 8.85 -1.50 6.25
N LEU A 107 8.34 -0.97 5.14
CA LEU A 107 7.12 -1.46 4.52
C LEU A 107 7.44 -2.81 3.87
N PRO A 108 6.45 -3.73 3.80
CA PRO A 108 6.64 -4.99 3.10
C PRO A 108 6.91 -4.77 1.60
N GLY A 109 6.46 -3.65 1.04
CA GLY A 109 6.73 -3.23 -0.32
C GLY A 109 5.79 -2.14 -0.80
N ILE A 110 6.03 -1.70 -2.03
CA ILE A 110 5.32 -0.61 -2.71
C ILE A 110 4.82 -1.15 -4.04
N THR A 111 3.64 -0.74 -4.45
CA THR A 111 3.07 -1.06 -5.76
C THR A 111 3.19 0.13 -6.68
N LEU A 112 3.74 -0.09 -7.87
CA LEU A 112 3.54 0.78 -9.01
C LEU A 112 2.31 0.29 -9.77
N ASP A 113 1.34 1.16 -9.96
CA ASP A 113 0.19 0.91 -10.82
C ASP A 113 0.33 1.75 -12.10
N VAL A 114 0.25 1.11 -13.26
CA VAL A 114 0.48 1.71 -14.58
C VAL A 114 -0.73 1.45 -15.45
N THR A 115 -1.41 2.52 -15.84
CA THR A 115 -2.59 2.48 -16.70
C THR A 115 -2.26 3.11 -18.03
N GLN A 116 -2.47 2.38 -19.12
CA GLN A 116 -2.45 2.91 -20.48
C GLN A 116 -3.87 3.29 -20.88
N ALA A 117 -4.08 4.50 -21.36
CA ALA A 117 -5.35 4.93 -21.95
C ALA A 117 -5.13 5.42 -23.38
N ASP A 118 -6.17 5.28 -24.21
CA ASP A 118 -6.20 5.84 -25.55
C ASP A 118 -6.40 7.38 -25.52
N PRO A 119 -6.35 8.08 -26.66
CA PRO A 119 -6.57 9.52 -26.73
C PRO A 119 -7.97 9.98 -26.25
N PHE A 120 -8.91 9.05 -26.06
CA PHE A 120 -10.27 9.29 -25.58
C PHE A 120 -10.43 8.90 -24.10
N GLU A 121 -9.33 8.75 -23.38
CA GLU A 121 -9.26 8.36 -21.96
C GLU A 121 -9.83 6.97 -21.67
N LYS A 122 -9.99 6.12 -22.70
CA LYS A 122 -10.42 4.75 -22.49
C LYS A 122 -9.21 3.88 -22.16
N GLU A 123 -9.29 3.20 -21.02
CA GLU A 123 -8.27 2.25 -20.59
C GLU A 123 -8.07 1.13 -21.64
N LYS A 124 -6.80 0.95 -22.03
CA LYS A 124 -6.32 -0.08 -22.96
C LYS A 124 -5.63 -1.23 -22.24
N ASP A 125 -4.76 -0.90 -21.30
CA ASP A 125 -3.95 -1.86 -20.54
C ASP A 125 -3.75 -1.33 -19.12
N HIS A 126 -3.57 -2.25 -18.18
CA HIS A 126 -3.42 -1.98 -16.76
C HIS A 126 -2.47 -2.98 -16.14
N ARG A 127 -1.37 -2.48 -15.55
CA ARG A 127 -0.31 -3.31 -15.00
C ARG A 127 0.13 -2.83 -13.65
N ARG A 128 0.37 -3.81 -12.78
CA ARG A 128 0.89 -3.57 -11.44
C ARG A 128 2.25 -4.23 -11.30
N HIS A 129 3.19 -3.50 -10.71
CA HIS A 129 4.51 -3.99 -10.37
C HIS A 129 4.74 -3.88 -8.86
N TRP A 130 5.23 -4.95 -8.25
CA TRP A 130 5.54 -4.97 -6.82
C TRP A 130 7.03 -4.73 -6.58
N ILE A 131 7.33 -3.74 -5.75
CA ILE A 131 8.68 -3.41 -5.31
C ILE A 131 8.85 -3.85 -3.86
N ASP A 132 9.71 -4.84 -3.62
CA ASP A 132 10.08 -5.26 -2.28
C ASP A 132 10.95 -4.20 -1.59
N THR A 133 10.43 -3.62 -0.50
CA THR A 133 11.13 -2.63 0.31
C THR A 133 11.56 -3.17 1.67
N SER A 134 11.45 -4.47 1.91
CA SER A 134 11.81 -5.11 3.19
C SER A 134 13.28 -4.90 3.58
N LYS A 135 14.15 -4.74 2.57
CA LYS A 135 15.59 -4.47 2.73
C LYS A 135 15.95 -3.02 3.07
N PHE A 136 14.98 -2.10 3.04
CA PHE A 136 15.25 -0.68 3.20
C PHE A 136 15.53 -0.34 4.67
N VAL A 137 16.58 0.44 4.91
CA VAL A 137 16.98 0.87 6.25
C VAL A 137 16.57 2.31 6.50
N LYS A 138 16.29 2.65 7.76
CA LYS A 138 15.91 4.02 8.15
C LYS A 138 16.95 5.04 7.66
N GLY A 139 16.47 6.07 6.97
CA GLY A 139 17.30 7.13 6.41
C GLY A 139 17.87 6.80 5.02
N SER A 140 17.54 5.64 4.42
CA SER A 140 17.97 5.33 3.06
C SER A 140 17.21 6.16 2.02
N LEU A 141 17.92 6.46 0.94
CA LEU A 141 17.39 6.94 -0.31
C LEU A 141 17.91 5.98 -1.39
N GLU A 142 17.02 5.21 -2.00
CA GLU A 142 17.40 4.30 -3.09
C GLU A 142 16.67 4.71 -4.37
N ALA A 143 17.40 4.65 -5.49
CA ALA A 143 16.85 4.72 -6.83
C ALA A 143 16.68 3.29 -7.34
N ILE A 144 15.47 2.95 -7.80
CA ILE A 144 15.18 1.66 -8.40
C ILE A 144 14.75 1.89 -9.84
N THR A 145 15.41 1.16 -10.74
CA THR A 145 15.04 1.12 -12.15
C THR A 145 14.42 -0.23 -12.48
N PHE A 146 13.30 -0.21 -13.20
CA PHE A 146 12.70 -1.43 -13.73
C PHE A 146 11.99 -1.15 -15.06
N GLU A 147 11.71 -2.23 -15.78
CA GLU A 147 11.18 -2.24 -17.13
C GLU A 147 9.81 -2.91 -17.15
N LEU A 148 8.82 -2.23 -17.72
CA LEU A 148 7.54 -2.85 -18.07
C LEU A 148 7.41 -2.88 -19.60
N GLY A 149 7.62 -4.06 -20.16
CA GLY A 149 7.63 -4.29 -21.60
C GLY A 149 6.33 -4.84 -22.17
N GLY A 150 6.09 -4.63 -23.46
CA GLY A 150 4.97 -5.24 -24.17
C GLY A 150 3.66 -4.47 -24.13
N PHE A 151 3.72 -3.14 -24.09
CA PHE A 151 2.55 -2.30 -24.34
C PHE A 151 2.38 -2.09 -25.84
N ASP A 152 1.16 -2.25 -26.33
CA ASP A 152 0.80 -1.91 -27.72
C ASP A 152 0.48 -0.41 -27.80
N PHE A 153 1.51 0.39 -28.05
CA PHE A 153 1.41 1.85 -28.06
C PHE A 153 1.03 2.37 -29.44
N ALA A 154 0.00 3.23 -29.47
CA ALA A 154 -0.41 3.99 -30.64
C ALA A 154 -0.22 5.50 -30.38
N ASP A 155 -0.08 6.27 -31.46
CA ASP A 155 0.08 7.73 -31.34
C ASP A 155 -1.11 8.38 -30.62
N GLY A 156 -0.79 9.15 -29.59
CA GLY A 156 -1.77 9.83 -28.73
C GLY A 156 -2.21 9.03 -27.50
N ASP A 157 -1.79 7.78 -27.35
CA ASP A 157 -1.95 7.05 -26.10
C ASP A 157 -1.23 7.78 -24.94
N VAL A 158 -1.80 7.67 -23.74
CA VAL A 158 -1.25 8.25 -22.52
C VAL A 158 -1.03 7.17 -21.46
N PHE A 159 -0.04 7.39 -20.59
CA PHE A 159 0.19 6.55 -19.41
C PHE A 159 -0.09 7.36 -18.14
N SER A 160 -0.84 6.75 -17.22
CA SER A 160 -0.93 7.18 -15.82
C SER A 160 -0.10 6.23 -14.97
N VAL A 161 0.60 6.78 -13.99
CA VAL A 161 1.47 6.03 -13.09
C VAL A 161 1.14 6.44 -11.67
N ASP A 162 0.59 5.50 -10.91
CA ASP A 162 0.17 5.69 -9.53
C ASP A 162 1.04 4.85 -8.59
N LEU A 163 1.52 5.47 -7.52
CA LEU A 163 2.35 4.82 -6.51
C LEU A 163 1.52 4.51 -5.27
N LEU A 164 1.30 3.22 -5.02
CA LEU A 164 0.51 2.73 -3.90
C LEU A 164 1.45 2.11 -2.85
N PRO A 165 1.69 2.78 -1.71
CA PRO A 165 2.68 2.33 -0.73
C PRO A 165 2.26 1.08 0.09
N TYR A 166 1.07 0.50 -0.11
CA TYR A 166 0.75 -0.83 0.42
C TYR A 166 -0.50 -1.41 -0.21
N VAL A 167 -0.47 -2.72 -0.41
CA VAL A 167 -1.57 -3.55 -0.86
C VAL A 167 -2.02 -4.41 0.32
N SER A 168 -3.32 -4.36 0.64
CA SER A 168 -3.90 -5.22 1.67
C SER A 168 -3.70 -6.70 1.33
N GLU A 169 -3.54 -7.55 2.35
CA GLU A 169 -3.39 -9.00 2.13
C GLU A 169 -4.51 -9.59 1.25
N GLN A 170 -5.73 -9.10 1.42
CA GLN A 170 -6.88 -9.47 0.60
C GLN A 170 -6.65 -9.22 -0.90
N ASN A 171 -6.00 -8.10 -1.24
CA ASN A 171 -5.75 -7.70 -2.61
C ASN A 171 -4.45 -8.30 -3.15
N ARG A 172 -3.55 -8.82 -2.32
CA ARG A 172 -2.26 -9.41 -2.77
C ARG A 172 -2.42 -10.54 -3.77
N SER A 173 -3.55 -11.26 -3.75
CA SER A 173 -3.86 -12.31 -4.73
C SER A 173 -4.00 -11.80 -6.17
N GLU A 174 -4.29 -10.51 -6.35
CA GLU A 174 -4.36 -9.86 -7.67
C GLU A 174 -2.96 -9.55 -8.24
N TYR A 175 -1.89 -9.77 -7.46
CA TYR A 175 -0.53 -9.42 -7.82
C TYR A 175 0.21 -10.70 -8.19
N ARG A 176 0.54 -10.85 -9.47
CA ARG A 176 1.27 -12.01 -9.99
C ARG A 176 2.52 -12.32 -9.17
N GLU A 177 3.27 -11.29 -8.83
CA GLU A 177 4.55 -11.37 -8.11
C GLU A 177 4.38 -11.85 -6.66
N LEU A 178 3.25 -11.55 -6.03
CA LEU A 178 2.93 -12.01 -4.67
C LEU A 178 2.24 -13.37 -4.68
N ALA A 179 1.52 -13.72 -5.76
CA ALA A 179 0.90 -15.03 -5.92
C ALA A 179 1.95 -16.15 -6.04
N GLU A 180 3.13 -15.85 -6.60
CA GLU A 180 4.24 -16.82 -6.70
C GLU A 180 4.99 -17.02 -5.38
N ALA A 181 5.05 -15.99 -4.50
CA ALA A 181 5.75 -16.05 -3.21
C ALA A 181 5.01 -16.86 -2.11
N VAL A 182 3.75 -17.25 -2.34
CA VAL A 182 2.90 -17.97 -1.36
C VAL A 182 2.85 -19.49 -1.64
N ARG A 183 3.58 -19.99 -2.64
CA ARG A 183 3.75 -21.44 -2.89
C ARG A 183 5.00 -21.99 -2.21
#